data_AF-A0A7D9HX07-F1
#
_entry.id   AF-A0A7D9HX07-F1
#
_cell.length_a   1.000
_cell.length_b   1.000
_cell.length_c   1.000
_cell.angle_alpha   90.00
_cell.angle_beta   90.00
_cell.angle_gamma   90.00
#
_symmetry.space_group_name_H-M   'P 1'
#
loop_
_entity.id
_entity.type
_entity.pdbx_description
1 polymer ?
#
loop_
_entity_poly.entity_id
_entity_poly.type
_entity_poly.pdbx_seq_one_letter_code
_entity_poly.pdbx_strand_id
1 'polypeptide(L)'
;MFKVLDRLVSDINEIDEYLSDIVLPIIILLPANLPNCSKQEVENLCAAFPQDFKDPDAMCAEIKLISSDIEKSGAKNLKEAAKCVLGKQQFYPNLTKAYQLALTIPVSVASNERSFSKLKLVKSYLRSTMKENRLDDLMILSSSVDILDELELDKVANSWSL
;
A
#
# COMPACT_ATOMS: atom_id res chain seq x y z
N MET A 1 21.11 -20.60 4.46
CA MET A 1 20.48 -19.53 3.67
C MET A 1 19.35 -18.98 4.53
N PHE A 2 19.37 -17.69 4.89
CA PHE A 2 18.50 -17.12 5.93
C PHE A 2 17.03 -17.11 5.47
N LYS A 3 16.27 -18.17 5.76
CA LYS A 3 14.92 -18.41 5.23
C LYS A 3 13.94 -17.25 5.47
N VAL A 4 13.97 -16.61 6.63
CA VAL A 4 13.10 -15.45 6.89
C VAL A 4 13.54 -14.23 6.09
N LEU A 5 14.84 -14.05 5.89
CA LEU A 5 15.39 -12.95 5.11
C LEU A 5 15.09 -13.13 3.62
N ASP A 6 15.24 -14.34 3.10
CA ASP A 6 14.87 -14.70 1.73
C ASP A 6 13.37 -14.54 1.51
N ARG A 7 12.55 -14.92 2.50
CA ARG A 7 11.10 -14.73 2.46
C ARG A 7 10.72 -13.26 2.49
N LEU A 8 11.30 -12.46 3.38
CA LEU A 8 11.06 -11.02 3.40
C LEU A 8 11.46 -10.38 2.08
N VAL A 9 12.64 -10.71 1.53
CA VAL A 9 13.11 -10.21 0.23
C VAL A 9 12.16 -10.63 -0.89
N SER A 10 11.69 -11.88 -0.89
CA SER A 10 10.71 -12.37 -1.85
C SER A 10 9.39 -11.61 -1.74
N ASP A 11 8.85 -11.46 -0.52
CA ASP A 11 7.59 -10.75 -0.26
C ASP A 11 7.71 -9.27 -0.65
N ILE A 12 8.88 -8.64 -0.48
CA ILE A 12 9.12 -7.26 -0.93
C ILE A 12 9.13 -7.16 -2.44
N ASN A 13 9.86 -8.06 -3.11
CA ASN A 13 9.94 -8.04 -4.57
C ASN A 13 8.57 -8.33 -5.18
N GLU A 14 7.81 -9.25 -4.59
CA GLU A 14 6.44 -9.55 -4.99
C GLU A 14 5.56 -8.32 -4.78
N ILE A 15 5.61 -7.66 -3.61
CA ILE A 15 4.89 -6.41 -3.37
C ILE A 15 5.31 -5.31 -4.36
N ASP A 16 6.58 -5.17 -4.71
CA ASP A 16 7.06 -4.14 -5.65
C ASP A 16 6.52 -4.39 -7.07
N GLU A 17 6.50 -5.65 -7.51
CA GLU A 17 5.91 -6.08 -8.78
C GLU A 17 4.39 -5.83 -8.81
N TYR A 18 3.67 -6.23 -7.75
CA TYR A 18 2.23 -5.94 -7.61
C TYR A 18 1.93 -4.44 -7.52
N LEU A 19 2.76 -3.66 -6.83
CA LEU A 19 2.62 -2.22 -6.75
C LEU A 19 2.85 -1.56 -8.11
N SER A 20 3.80 -2.04 -8.91
CA SER A 20 3.98 -1.57 -10.28
C SER A 20 2.72 -1.74 -11.12
N ASP A 21 2.09 -2.92 -11.05
CA ASP A 21 0.85 -3.24 -11.78
C ASP A 21 -0.36 -2.42 -11.32
N ILE A 22 -0.37 -1.99 -10.05
CA ILE A 22 -1.44 -1.19 -9.45
C ILE A 22 -1.23 0.31 -9.63
N VAL A 23 0.02 0.79 -9.50
CA VAL A 23 0.36 2.21 -9.55
C VAL A 23 0.22 2.77 -10.96
N LEU A 24 0.59 2.00 -11.99
CA LEU A 24 0.51 2.44 -13.39
C LEU A 24 -0.94 2.83 -13.79
N PRO A 25 -1.99 2.02 -13.53
CA PRO A 25 -3.37 2.42 -13.76
C PRO A 25 -3.87 3.59 -12.89
N ILE A 26 -3.28 3.80 -11.71
CA ILE A 26 -3.74 4.84 -10.77
C ILE A 26 -3.13 6.22 -11.08
N ILE A 27 -2.01 6.28 -11.81
CA ILE A 27 -1.40 7.53 -12.27
C ILE A 27 -2.39 8.41 -13.07
N ILE A 28 -3.38 7.79 -13.70
CA ILE A 28 -4.44 8.45 -14.47
C ILE A 28 -5.31 9.36 -13.57
N LEU A 29 -5.45 9.02 -12.28
CA LEU A 29 -6.22 9.79 -11.31
C LEU A 29 -5.50 11.08 -10.86
N LEU A 30 -4.26 11.34 -11.29
CA LEU A 30 -3.63 12.63 -11.01
C LEU A 30 -4.33 13.77 -11.76
N PRO A 31 -4.55 14.92 -11.10
CA PRO A 31 -5.26 16.05 -11.71
C PRO A 31 -4.60 16.59 -12.99
N ALA A 32 -3.29 16.38 -13.17
CA ALA A 32 -2.56 16.73 -14.39
C ALA A 32 -2.87 15.81 -15.59
N ASN A 33 -3.30 14.57 -15.33
CA ASN A 33 -3.57 13.55 -16.36
C ASN A 33 -5.06 13.44 -16.72
N LEU A 34 -5.96 13.88 -15.82
CA LEU A 34 -7.41 13.90 -16.06
C LEU A 34 -7.85 14.57 -17.39
N PRO A 35 -7.31 15.73 -17.82
CA PRO A 35 -7.75 16.35 -19.07
C PRO A 35 -7.27 15.62 -20.33
N ASN A 36 -6.22 14.79 -20.23
CA ASN A 36 -5.62 14.05 -21.35
C ASN A 36 -5.92 12.55 -21.32
N CYS A 37 -6.82 12.08 -20.44
CA CYS A 37 -7.18 10.67 -20.33
C CYS A 37 -7.64 10.07 -21.66
N SER A 38 -6.88 9.09 -22.15
CA SER A 38 -7.28 8.25 -23.26
C SER A 38 -8.28 7.18 -22.79
N LYS A 39 -9.11 6.69 -23.72
CA LYS A 39 -10.10 5.66 -23.41
C LYS A 39 -9.45 4.33 -22.98
N GLN A 40 -8.27 4.03 -23.54
CA GLN A 40 -7.47 2.84 -23.25
C GLN A 40 -6.94 2.82 -21.81
N GLU A 41 -6.55 3.98 -21.29
CA GLU A 41 -6.09 4.13 -19.91
C GLU A 41 -7.19 3.81 -18.89
N VAL A 42 -8.41 4.27 -19.16
CA VAL A 42 -9.58 3.97 -18.31
C VAL A 42 -9.97 2.49 -18.41
N GLU A 43 -9.90 1.91 -19.61
CA GLU A 43 -10.10 0.47 -19.81
C GLU A 43 -9.08 -0.37 -19.04
N ASN A 44 -7.80 0.04 -19.02
CA ASN A 44 -6.76 -0.63 -18.25
C ASN A 44 -7.01 -0.57 -16.74
N LEU A 45 -7.51 0.57 -16.22
CA LEU A 45 -7.89 0.70 -14.81
C LEU A 45 -9.08 -0.20 -14.47
N CYS A 46 -10.12 -0.20 -15.31
CA CYS A 46 -11.26 -1.09 -15.11
C CYS A 46 -10.86 -2.58 -15.22
N ALA A 47 -9.91 -2.92 -16.10
CA ALA A 47 -9.39 -4.28 -16.22
C ALA A 47 -8.53 -4.70 -15.01
N ALA A 48 -7.81 -3.76 -14.40
CA ALA A 48 -7.04 -4.01 -13.17
C ALA A 48 -7.93 -4.22 -11.94
N PHE A 49 -9.12 -3.60 -11.91
CA PHE A 49 -10.07 -3.69 -10.80
C PHE A 49 -11.49 -4.06 -11.27
N PRO A 50 -11.69 -5.28 -11.81
CA PRO A 50 -12.96 -5.70 -12.41
C PRO A 50 -14.09 -5.90 -11.39
N GLN A 51 -13.75 -6.02 -10.10
CA GLN A 51 -14.73 -6.15 -9.02
C GLN A 51 -15.33 -4.78 -8.64
N ASP A 52 -14.57 -3.70 -8.82
CA ASP A 52 -14.94 -2.35 -8.37
C ASP A 52 -15.52 -1.50 -9.50
N PHE A 53 -15.06 -1.69 -10.73
CA PHE A 53 -15.52 -0.95 -11.92
C PHE A 53 -16.16 -1.87 -12.94
N LYS A 54 -17.42 -1.56 -13.31
CA LYS A 54 -18.20 -2.33 -14.28
C LYS A 54 -18.29 -1.67 -15.65
N ASP A 55 -18.28 -0.33 -15.70
CA ASP A 55 -18.56 0.44 -16.90
C ASP A 55 -17.46 1.50 -17.17
N PRO A 56 -16.51 1.25 -18.09
CA PRO A 56 -15.45 2.19 -18.44
C PRO A 56 -15.98 3.50 -19.04
N ASP A 57 -17.08 3.44 -19.78
CA ASP A 57 -17.70 4.62 -20.41
C ASP A 57 -18.29 5.58 -19.37
N ALA A 58 -18.89 5.04 -18.29
CA ALA A 58 -19.39 5.84 -17.19
C ALA A 58 -18.26 6.58 -16.47
N MET A 59 -17.15 5.86 -16.22
CA MET A 59 -15.95 6.45 -15.62
C MET A 59 -15.34 7.54 -16.50
N CYS A 60 -15.27 7.34 -17.83
CA CYS A 60 -14.82 8.37 -18.78
C CYS A 60 -15.68 9.64 -18.73
N ALA A 61 -17.01 9.50 -18.59
CA ALA A 61 -17.91 10.64 -18.47
C ALA A 61 -17.68 11.41 -17.17
N GLU A 62 -17.52 10.70 -16.04
CA GLU A 62 -17.21 11.32 -14.74
C GLU A 62 -15.87 12.07 -14.77
N ILE A 63 -14.83 11.49 -15.40
CA ILE A 63 -13.50 12.12 -15.54
C ILE A 63 -13.57 13.42 -16.36
N LYS A 64 -14.36 13.46 -17.44
CA LYS A 64 -14.53 14.68 -18.25
C LYS A 64 -15.31 15.78 -17.53
N LEU A 65 -16.24 15.41 -16.67
CA LEU A 65 -17.00 16.38 -15.88
C LEU A 65 -16.13 16.96 -14.76
N ILE A 66 -15.39 16.12 -14.04
CA ILE A 66 -14.53 16.56 -12.93
C ILE A 66 -13.34 17.39 -13.44
N SER A 67 -12.80 17.14 -14.64
CA SER A 67 -11.63 17.86 -15.16
C SER A 67 -11.91 19.37 -15.26
N SER A 68 -13.07 19.73 -15.78
CA SER A 68 -13.52 21.12 -15.85
C SER A 68 -13.81 21.77 -14.48
N ASP A 69 -14.17 20.97 -13.46
CA ASP A 69 -14.33 21.43 -12.07
C ASP A 69 -12.97 21.58 -11.35
N ILE A 70 -12.02 20.70 -11.63
CA ILE A 70 -10.67 20.70 -11.06
C ILE A 70 -9.83 21.85 -11.63
N GLU A 71 -9.96 22.15 -12.93
CA GLU A 71 -9.34 23.32 -13.57
C GLU A 71 -9.79 24.63 -12.90
N LYS A 72 -11.08 24.74 -12.56
CA LYS A 72 -11.62 25.90 -11.83
C LYS A 72 -11.15 25.94 -10.37
N SER A 73 -10.98 24.78 -9.74
CA SER A 73 -10.54 24.68 -8.35
C SER A 73 -9.03 24.82 -8.17
N GLY A 74 -8.23 24.71 -9.25
CA GLY A 74 -6.77 24.84 -9.22
C GLY A 74 -6.04 23.75 -8.44
N ALA A 75 -6.66 22.58 -8.24
CA ALA A 75 -6.07 21.49 -7.46
C ALA A 75 -4.87 20.87 -8.18
N LYS A 76 -3.69 20.90 -7.55
CA LYS A 76 -2.43 20.39 -8.13
C LYS A 76 -2.06 19.00 -7.60
N ASN A 77 -2.61 18.64 -6.45
CA ASN A 77 -2.24 17.44 -5.71
C ASN A 77 -3.37 16.40 -5.68
N LEU A 78 -3.01 15.11 -5.63
CA LEU A 78 -3.97 14.00 -5.50
C LEU A 78 -4.92 14.19 -4.31
N LYS A 79 -4.42 14.71 -3.18
CA LYS A 79 -5.22 14.98 -1.97
C LYS A 79 -6.26 16.08 -2.16
N GLU A 80 -5.93 17.12 -2.91
CA GLU A 80 -6.85 18.23 -3.20
C GLU A 80 -7.92 17.80 -4.20
N ALA A 81 -7.52 17.04 -5.23
CA ALA A 81 -8.43 16.43 -6.18
C ALA A 81 -9.38 15.44 -5.47
N ALA A 82 -8.84 14.59 -4.59
CA ALA A 82 -9.63 13.69 -3.75
C ALA A 82 -10.64 14.45 -2.91
N LYS A 83 -10.26 15.56 -2.27
CA LYS A 83 -11.20 16.38 -1.48
C LYS A 83 -12.37 16.92 -2.32
N CYS A 84 -12.10 17.30 -3.58
CA CYS A 84 -13.13 17.79 -4.50
C CYS A 84 -14.09 16.66 -4.93
N VAL A 85 -13.55 15.47 -5.22
CA VAL A 85 -14.33 14.30 -5.62
C VAL A 85 -15.13 13.73 -4.44
N LEU A 86 -14.50 13.56 -3.27
CA LEU A 86 -15.15 13.09 -2.04
C LEU A 86 -16.17 14.08 -1.49
N GLY A 87 -16.15 15.35 -1.88
CA GLY A 87 -17.22 16.32 -1.58
C GLY A 87 -18.47 16.13 -2.45
N LYS A 88 -18.35 15.42 -3.58
CA LYS A 88 -19.38 15.27 -4.63
C LYS A 88 -19.66 13.78 -4.94
N GLN A 89 -19.58 12.92 -3.94
CA GLN A 89 -19.66 11.45 -4.12
C GLN A 89 -20.95 10.98 -4.81
N GLN A 90 -22.05 11.71 -4.64
CA GLN A 90 -23.32 11.38 -5.27
C GLN A 90 -23.33 11.59 -6.79
N PHE A 91 -22.46 12.47 -7.31
CA PHE A 91 -22.37 12.77 -8.74
C PHE A 91 -21.31 11.91 -9.44
N TYR A 92 -20.29 11.46 -8.71
CA TYR A 92 -19.14 10.73 -9.26
C TYR A 92 -18.83 9.47 -8.45
N PRO A 93 -19.72 8.46 -8.46
CA PRO A 93 -19.58 7.27 -7.64
C PRO A 93 -18.38 6.40 -8.04
N ASN A 94 -18.08 6.26 -9.34
CA ASN A 94 -16.95 5.45 -9.80
C ASN A 94 -15.63 6.17 -9.47
N LEU A 95 -15.57 7.46 -9.75
CA LEU A 95 -14.38 8.26 -9.46
C LEU A 95 -14.10 8.32 -7.95
N THR A 96 -15.14 8.44 -7.11
CA THR A 96 -14.99 8.42 -5.64
C THR A 96 -14.34 7.13 -5.17
N LYS A 97 -14.79 5.97 -5.67
CA LYS A 97 -14.18 4.68 -5.35
C LYS A 97 -12.74 4.59 -5.84
N ALA A 98 -12.46 5.08 -7.05
CA ALA A 98 -11.10 5.10 -7.60
C ALA A 98 -10.15 5.92 -6.73
N TYR A 99 -10.57 7.09 -6.26
CA TYR A 99 -9.77 7.91 -5.34
C TYR A 99 -9.67 7.30 -3.94
N GLN A 100 -10.69 6.61 -3.45
CA GLN A 100 -10.60 5.86 -2.19
C GLN A 100 -9.57 4.74 -2.31
N LEU A 101 -9.65 3.92 -3.37
CA LEU A 101 -8.67 2.87 -3.67
C LEU A 101 -7.25 3.45 -3.73
N ALA A 102 -7.05 4.51 -4.50
CA ALA A 102 -5.76 5.18 -4.62
C ALA A 102 -5.20 5.70 -3.30
N LEU A 103 -6.05 6.14 -2.36
CA LEU A 103 -5.65 6.60 -1.03
C LEU A 103 -5.43 5.45 -0.03
N THR A 104 -6.09 4.31 -0.23
CA THR A 104 -5.97 3.12 0.64
C THR A 104 -4.85 2.17 0.23
N ILE A 105 -4.43 2.21 -1.05
CA ILE A 105 -3.32 1.40 -1.50
C ILE A 105 -2.07 1.86 -0.76
N PRO A 106 -1.34 0.94 -0.11
CA PRO A 106 -0.10 1.27 0.56
C PRO A 106 0.95 1.59 -0.49
N VAL A 107 1.00 2.85 -0.95
CA VAL A 107 2.09 3.38 -1.78
C VAL A 107 3.41 3.39 -0.98
N SER A 108 3.33 3.29 0.35
CA SER A 108 4.52 3.26 1.21
C SER A 108 4.96 1.83 1.53
N VAL A 109 6.20 1.54 1.14
CA VAL A 109 7.05 0.39 1.54
C VAL A 109 7.35 0.40 3.07
N ALA A 110 6.67 1.22 3.86
CA ALA A 110 6.95 1.50 5.27
C ALA A 110 6.87 0.26 6.17
N SER A 111 5.96 -0.69 5.89
CA SER A 111 5.92 -1.97 6.62
C SER A 111 7.19 -2.80 6.41
N ASN A 112 7.75 -2.75 5.21
CA ASN A 112 9.00 -3.44 4.87
C ASN A 112 10.20 -2.67 5.46
N GLU A 113 10.20 -1.34 5.44
CA GLU A 113 11.21 -0.51 6.10
C GLU A 113 11.25 -0.72 7.61
N ARG A 114 10.09 -0.82 8.27
CA ARG A 114 9.99 -1.11 9.72
C ARG A 114 10.58 -2.47 10.05
N SER A 115 10.29 -3.49 9.25
CA SER A 115 10.82 -4.85 9.41
C SER A 115 12.33 -4.89 9.19
N PHE A 116 12.85 -4.20 8.18
CA PHE A 116 14.30 -4.08 7.97
C PHE A 116 15.01 -3.26 9.03
N SER A 117 14.37 -2.22 9.56
CA SER A 117 14.90 -1.44 10.68
C SER A 117 15.05 -2.33 11.91
N LYS A 118 14.04 -3.16 12.21
CA LYS A 118 14.13 -4.16 13.29
C LYS A 118 15.20 -5.22 13.01
N LEU A 119 15.29 -5.75 11.79
CA LEU A 119 16.36 -6.67 11.39
C LEU A 119 17.75 -6.06 11.57
N LYS A 120 17.93 -4.80 11.16
CA LYS A 120 19.17 -4.05 11.31
C LYS A 120 19.52 -3.85 12.78
N LEU A 121 18.54 -3.57 13.64
CA LEU A 121 18.72 -3.47 15.09
C LEU A 121 19.12 -4.82 15.69
N VAL A 122 18.40 -5.91 15.38
CA VAL A 122 18.70 -7.26 15.87
C VAL A 122 20.11 -7.69 15.45
N LYS A 123 20.49 -7.51 14.18
CA LYS A 123 21.85 -7.83 13.68
C LYS A 123 22.94 -6.91 14.24
N SER A 124 22.70 -5.60 14.29
CA SER A 124 23.72 -4.63 14.73
C SER A 124 23.95 -4.68 16.24
N TYR A 125 22.88 -4.82 17.03
CA TYR A 125 22.95 -4.93 18.49
C TYR A 125 23.69 -6.20 18.91
N LEU A 126 23.40 -7.34 18.28
CA LEU A 126 24.01 -8.62 18.66
C LEU A 126 25.36 -8.90 17.99
N ARG A 127 25.80 -8.08 17.03
CA ARG A 127 27.12 -8.10 16.36
C ARG A 127 27.71 -9.50 16.07
N SER A 128 26.89 -10.51 15.80
CA SER A 128 27.30 -11.91 15.92
C SER A 128 26.96 -12.79 14.72
N THR A 129 27.89 -13.72 14.50
CA THR A 129 27.81 -15.03 13.84
C THR A 129 26.66 -15.89 14.40
N MET A 130 25.42 -15.40 14.31
CA MET A 130 24.25 -16.10 14.82
C MET A 130 23.72 -17.12 13.81
N LYS A 131 23.31 -18.30 14.30
CA LYS A 131 22.67 -19.34 13.48
C LYS A 131 21.29 -18.89 13.03
N GLU A 132 20.88 -19.30 11.82
CA GLU A 132 19.68 -18.83 11.12
C GLU A 132 18.40 -18.99 11.96
N ASN A 133 18.18 -20.16 12.56
CA ASN A 133 16.99 -20.43 13.37
C ASN A 133 16.76 -19.39 14.48
N ARG A 134 17.83 -19.00 15.19
CA ARG A 134 17.71 -18.04 16.29
C ARG A 134 17.35 -16.63 15.75
N LEU A 135 17.80 -16.29 14.54
CA LEU A 135 17.51 -15.00 13.92
C LEU A 135 16.05 -14.95 13.47
N ASP A 136 15.58 -16.05 12.90
CA ASP A 136 14.20 -16.22 12.47
C ASP A 136 13.25 -16.07 13.67
N ASP A 137 13.53 -16.78 14.78
CA ASP A 137 12.73 -16.69 16.01
C ASP A 137 12.70 -15.26 16.58
N LEU A 138 13.85 -14.59 16.63
CA LEU A 138 13.95 -13.21 17.13
C LEU A 138 13.28 -12.19 16.19
N MET A 139 13.30 -12.41 14.88
CA MET A 139 12.60 -11.54 13.94
C MET A 139 11.10 -11.61 14.14
N ILE A 140 10.54 -12.82 14.29
CA ILE A 140 9.12 -13.04 14.58
C ILE A 140 8.73 -12.34 15.89
N LEU A 141 9.54 -12.53 16.93
CA LEU A 141 9.36 -11.86 18.23
C LEU A 141 9.38 -10.34 18.07
N SER A 142 10.37 -9.81 17.35
CA SER A 142 10.54 -8.37 17.18
C SER A 142 9.41 -7.74 16.34
N SER A 143 8.83 -8.44 15.38
CA SER A 143 7.70 -7.91 14.59
C SER A 143 6.39 -7.94 15.36
N SER A 144 6.22 -8.88 16.29
CA SER A 144 4.99 -9.13 17.04
C SER A 144 4.99 -8.50 18.44
N VAL A 145 5.70 -7.37 18.61
CA VAL A 145 5.85 -6.70 19.91
C VAL A 145 4.51 -6.34 20.55
N ASP A 146 3.53 -5.93 19.74
CA ASP A 146 2.19 -5.57 20.25
C ASP A 146 1.50 -6.77 20.94
N ILE A 147 1.74 -7.99 20.47
CA ILE A 147 1.21 -9.24 21.06
C ILE A 147 2.04 -9.65 22.29
N LEU A 148 3.34 -9.36 22.27
CA LEU A 148 4.25 -9.64 23.39
C LEU A 148 4.01 -8.75 24.59
N ASP A 149 3.61 -7.50 24.36
CA ASP A 149 3.27 -6.56 25.43
C ASP A 149 2.01 -7.01 26.20
N GLU A 150 1.12 -7.78 25.55
CA GLU A 150 -0.03 -8.43 26.19
C GLU A 150 0.34 -9.76 26.89
N LEU A 151 1.50 -10.34 26.57
CA LEU A 151 1.96 -11.61 27.12
C LEU A 151 2.78 -11.37 28.39
N GLU A 152 2.42 -12.05 29.48
CA GLU A 152 3.24 -12.04 30.71
C GLU A 152 4.51 -12.88 30.50
N LEU A 153 5.53 -12.24 29.93
CA LEU A 153 6.83 -12.85 29.62
C LEU A 153 7.47 -13.53 30.83
N ASP A 154 7.26 -12.98 32.04
CA ASP A 154 7.76 -13.57 33.29
C ASP A 154 7.15 -14.95 33.56
N LYS A 155 5.86 -15.17 33.26
CA LYS A 155 5.24 -16.49 33.43
C LYS A 155 5.78 -17.49 32.42
N VAL A 156 5.98 -17.07 31.18
CA VAL A 156 6.53 -17.92 30.11
C VAL A 156 7.98 -18.29 30.42
N ALA A 157 8.81 -17.33 30.84
CA ALA A 157 10.20 -17.55 31.21
C ALA A 157 10.33 -18.53 32.39
N ASN A 158 9.48 -18.39 33.41
CA ASN A 158 9.45 -19.32 34.54
C ASN A 158 8.93 -20.72 34.16
N SER A 159 8.06 -20.83 33.15
CA SER A 159 7.60 -22.13 32.65
C SER A 159 8.68 -22.89 31.87
N TRP A 160 9.62 -22.16 31.26
CA TRP A 160 10.74 -22.74 30.50
C TRP A 160 12.00 -22.97 31.36
N SER A 161 12.05 -22.47 32.59
CA SER A 161 13.17 -22.69 33.51
C SER A 161 13.07 -24.01 34.30
N LEU A 162 12.17 -24.91 33.89
CA LEU A 162 11.96 -26.25 34.46
C LEU A 162 12.81 -27.30 33.73
#